data_AF-A0A962U0D2-F1
#
_entry.id   AF-A0A962U0D2-F1
#
_cell.length_a   1.000
_cell.length_b   1.000
_cell.length_c   1.000
_cell.angle_alpha   90.00
_cell.angle_beta   90.00
_cell.angle_gamma   90.00
#
_symmetry.space_group_name_H-M   'P 1'
#
loop_
_entity.id
_entity.type
_entity.pdbx_description
1 polymer ?
#
loop_
_entity_poly.entity_id
_entity_poly.type
_entity_poly.pdbx_seq_one_letter_code
_entity_poly.pdbx_strand_id
1 'polypeptide(L)' 'MISKLGNTALQGLQRSTQGMTRSAVEIARASRPGDQSNMTRAMVELKQHEQAAKANIKTLATADRVLGSLLDVKA' A
#
# COMPACT_ATOMS: atom_id res chain seq x y z
N MET A 1 10.16 18.56 6.14
CA MET A 1 9.20 17.57 6.71
C MET A 1 8.41 16.84 5.62
N ILE A 2 7.79 17.54 4.66
CA ILE A 2 6.97 16.93 3.60
C ILE A 2 7.77 15.98 2.69
N SER A 3 9.02 16.31 2.36
CA SER A 3 9.92 15.45 1.58
C SER A 3 10.28 14.13 2.29
N LYS A 4 10.43 14.13 3.62
CA LYS A 4 10.57 12.89 4.41
C LYS A 4 9.29 12.06 4.40
N LEU A 5 8.13 12.70 4.46
CA LEU A 5 6.82 12.03 4.42
C LEU A 5 6.56 11.36 3.07
N GLY A 6 6.91 12.01 1.96
CA GLY A 6 6.84 11.43 0.62
C GLY A 6 7.75 10.21 0.46
N ASN A 7 9.01 10.28 0.92
CA ASN A 7 9.91 9.13 0.88
C ASN A 7 9.41 7.95 1.73
N THR A 8 8.89 8.22 2.94
CA THR A 8 8.30 7.17 3.78
C THR A 8 7.06 6.53 3.13
N ALA A 9 6.20 7.35 2.52
CA ALA A 9 5.03 6.87 1.80
C ALA A 9 5.43 6.00 0.60
N LEU A 10 6.41 6.42 -0.20
CA LEU A 10 6.96 5.65 -1.33
C LEU A 10 7.55 4.31 -0.87
N GLN A 11 8.38 4.32 0.17
CA GLN A 11 8.94 3.08 0.73
C GLN A 11 7.85 2.16 1.28
N GLY A 12 6.83 2.73 1.94
CA GLY A 12 5.67 1.99 2.41
C GLY A 12 4.89 1.34 1.26
N LEU A 13 4.68 2.09 0.18
CA LEU A 13 4.01 1.64 -1.03
C LEU A 13 4.76 0.47 -1.66
N GLN A 14 6.09 0.57 -1.79
CA GLN A 14 6.95 -0.46 -2.35
C GLN A 14 6.91 -1.76 -1.53
N ARG A 15 6.88 -1.63 -0.19
CA ARG A 15 6.69 -2.79 0.72
C ARG A 15 5.30 -3.39 0.59
N SER A 16 4.25 -2.57 0.54
CA SER A 16 2.88 -3.03 0.35
C SER A 16 2.70 -3.76 -0.98
N THR A 17 3.30 -3.27 -2.07
CA THR A 17 3.22 -3.95 -3.37
C THR A 17 3.94 -5.29 -3.37
N GLN A 18 5.10 -5.39 -2.72
CA GLN A 18 5.79 -6.68 -2.56
C GLN A 18 4.98 -7.67 -1.71
N GLY A 19 4.39 -7.21 -0.61
CA GLY A 19 3.51 -8.02 0.22
C GLY A 19 2.29 -8.52 -0.56
N MET A 20 1.66 -7.63 -1.33
CA MET A 20 0.56 -7.98 -2.23
C MET A 20 0.94 -9.07 -3.23
N THR A 21 2.10 -8.97 -3.88
CA THR A 21 2.56 -10.00 -4.83
C THR A 21 2.75 -11.34 -4.15
N ARG A 22 3.32 -11.37 -2.93
CA ARG A 22 3.50 -12.61 -2.17
C ARG A 22 2.16 -13.25 -1.81
N SER A 23 1.24 -12.48 -1.23
CA SER A 23 -0.10 -12.97 -0.88
C SER A 23 -0.87 -13.45 -2.12
N ALA A 24 -0.75 -12.77 -3.26
CA ALA A 24 -1.37 -13.19 -4.51
C ALA A 24 -0.81 -14.55 -5.00
N VAL A 25 0.50 -14.77 -4.89
CA VAL A 25 1.13 -16.05 -5.22
C VAL A 25 0.67 -17.16 -4.27
N GLU A 26 0.52 -16.88 -2.98
CA GLU A 26 0.00 -17.85 -2.01
C GLU A 26 -1.46 -18.23 -2.30
N ILE A 27 -2.31 -17.25 -2.63
CA ILE A 27 -3.71 -17.49 -3.06
C ILE A 27 -3.73 -18.39 -4.30
N ALA A 28 -2.89 -18.09 -5.30
CA ALA A 28 -2.79 -18.88 -6.53
C ALA A 28 -2.27 -20.30 -6.29
N ARG A 29 -1.46 -20.52 -5.25
CA ARG A 29 -0.95 -21.85 -4.87
C ARG A 29 -1.95 -22.64 -4.04
N ALA A 30 -2.79 -21.97 -3.26
CA ALA A 30 -3.78 -22.58 -2.38
C ALA A 30 -5.01 -23.19 -3.10
N SER A 31 -4.93 -23.39 -4.43
CA SER A 31 -5.99 -24.03 -5.22
C SER A 31 -6.15 -25.55 -4.99
N ARG A 32 -5.39 -26.14 -4.06
CA ARG A 32 -5.46 -27.56 -3.73
C ARG A 32 -6.53 -27.82 -2.65
N PRO A 33 -7.37 -28.87 -2.79
CA PRO A 33 -8.31 -29.26 -1.75
C PRO A 33 -7.57 -29.57 -0.43
N GLY A 34 -7.80 -28.77 0.61
CA GLY A 34 -7.11 -28.86 1.92
C GLY A 34 -6.45 -27.56 2.40
N ASP A 35 -6.13 -26.63 1.49
CA ASP A 35 -5.43 -25.37 1.79
C ASP A 35 -6.36 -24.15 2.06
N GLN A 36 -7.65 -24.38 2.29
CA GLN A 36 -8.65 -23.28 2.41
C GLN A 36 -8.37 -22.28 3.54
N SER A 37 -7.79 -22.75 4.65
CA SER A 37 -7.31 -21.91 5.76
C SER A 37 -6.18 -20.96 5.32
N ASN A 38 -5.23 -21.50 4.55
CA ASN A 38 -4.09 -20.75 4.02
C ASN A 38 -4.53 -19.71 2.98
N MET A 39 -5.49 -20.09 2.11
CA MET A 39 -6.10 -19.16 1.15
C MET A 39 -6.80 -17.98 1.85
N THR A 40 -7.57 -18.25 2.90
CA THR A 40 -8.28 -17.20 3.66
C THR A 40 -7.31 -16.23 4.30
N ARG A 41 -6.25 -16.74 4.94
CA ARG A 41 -5.18 -15.93 5.51
C ARG A 41 -4.50 -15.07 4.45
N ALA A 42 -4.09 -15.66 3.33
CA ALA A 42 -3.43 -14.95 2.24
C ALA A 42 -4.33 -13.85 1.64
N MET A 43 -5.65 -14.08 1.52
CA MET A 43 -6.61 -13.05 1.09
C MET A 43 -6.72 -11.89 2.08
N VAL A 44 -6.72 -12.17 3.38
CA VAL A 44 -6.75 -11.15 4.43
C VAL A 44 -5.45 -10.34 4.43
N GLU A 45 -4.30 -10.98 4.29
CA GLU A 45 -3.00 -10.32 4.17
C GLU A 45 -2.92 -9.46 2.89
N LEU A 46 -3.42 -9.98 1.75
CA LEU A 46 -3.53 -9.21 0.51
C LEU A 46 -4.33 -7.92 0.71
N LYS A 47 -5.49 -8.00 1.39
CA LYS A 47 -6.32 -6.83 1.69
C LYS A 47 -5.66 -5.85 2.64
N GLN A 48 -4.93 -6.33 3.65
CA GLN A 48 -4.14 -5.45 4.52
C GLN A 48 -3.09 -4.67 3.73
N HIS A 49 -2.36 -5.35 2.84
CA HIS A 49 -1.37 -4.70 1.99
C HIS A 49 -2.00 -3.69 1.02
N GLU A 50 -3.16 -3.99 0.45
CA GLU A 50 -3.92 -3.06 -0.40
C GLU A 50 -4.32 -1.78 0.38
N GLN A 51 -4.82 -1.94 1.61
CA GLN A 51 -5.20 -0.79 2.45
C GLN A 51 -3.99 0.04 2.85
N ALA A 52 -2.88 -0.61 3.18
CA ALA A 52 -1.61 0.08 3.47
C ALA A 52 -1.11 0.86 2.24
N ALA A 53 -1.19 0.29 1.03
CA ALA A 53 -0.86 0.99 -0.20
C ALA A 53 -1.76 2.22 -0.43
N LYS A 54 -3.08 2.07 -0.25
CA LYS A 54 -4.05 3.17 -0.33
C LYS A 54 -3.75 4.30 0.64
N ALA A 55 -3.40 3.97 1.89
CA ALA A 55 -3.01 4.96 2.90
C ALA A 55 -1.74 5.72 2.50
N ASN A 56 -0.73 5.03 1.97
CA ASN A 56 0.50 5.64 1.47
C ASN A 56 0.22 6.59 0.28
N ILE A 57 -0.63 6.18 -0.68
CA ILE A 57 -1.05 7.03 -1.80
C ILE A 57 -1.78 8.27 -1.29
N LYS A 58 -2.71 8.11 -0.34
CA LYS A 58 -3.46 9.23 0.25
C LYS A 58 -2.53 10.21 0.97
N THR A 59 -1.51 9.71 1.64
CA THR A 59 -0.48 10.52 2.31
C THR A 59 0.33 11.32 1.29
N LEU A 60 0.73 10.70 0.17
CA LEU A 60 1.44 11.36 -0.92
C LEU A 60 0.57 12.45 -1.57
N ALA A 61 -0.71 12.16 -1.86
CA ALA A 61 -1.63 13.14 -2.41
C ALA A 61 -1.92 14.30 -1.45
N THR A 62 -1.94 14.05 -0.14
CA THR A 62 -2.10 15.11 0.86
C THR A 62 -0.85 15.98 0.94
N ALA A 63 0.34 15.38 0.91
CA ALA A 63 1.61 16.10 0.84
C ALA A 63 1.68 17.01 -0.40
N ASP A 64 1.25 16.51 -1.56
CA ASP A 64 1.19 17.26 -2.81
C ASP A 64 0.19 18.42 -2.74
N ARG A 65 -1.02 18.18 -2.21
CA ARG A 65 -2.02 19.25 -2.01
C ARG A 65 -1.52 20.34 -1.06
N VAL A 66 -0.84 19.98 0.03
CA VAL A 66 -0.27 20.98 0.96
C VAL A 66 0.82 21.80 0.26
N LEU A 67 1.69 21.17 -0.52
CA LEU A 67 2.69 21.88 -1.32
C LEU A 67 2.04 22.84 -2.32
N GLY A 68 1.02 22.39 -3.06
CA GLY A 68 0.25 23.22 -3.97
C GLY A 68 -0.39 24.43 -3.28
N SER A 69 -1.04 24.23 -2.13
CA SER A 69 -1.63 25.34 -1.36
C SER A 69 -0.59 26.34 -0.83
N LEU A 70 0.62 25.88 -0.49
CA LEU A 70 1.70 26.77 -0.04
C LEU A 70 2.28 27.60 -1.19
N LEU A 71 2.28 27.06 -2.42
CA LEU A 71 2.67 27.80 -3.61
C LEU A 71 1.61 28.85 -3.99
N ASP A 72 0.34 28.47 -3.93
CA ASP A 72 -0.79 29.35 -4.26
C ASP A 72 -0.89 30.57 -3.33
N VAL A 73 -0.62 30.41 -2.02
CA VAL A 73 -0.59 31.52 -1.05
C VAL A 73 0.59 32.49 -1.27
N LYS A 74 1.64 32.05 -1.96
CA LYS A 74 2.83 32.88 -2.25
C LYS A 74 2.79 33.56 -3.62
N ALA A 75 1.88 33.16 -4.52
CA ALA A 75 1.66 33.77 -5.83
C ALA A 75 0.81 35.03 -5.70
#